data_AF-A0A2D8JEY9-F1
#
_entry.id   AF-A0A2D8JEY9-F1
#
_cell.length_a   1.000
_cell.length_b   1.000
_cell.length_c   1.000
_cell.angle_alpha   90.00
_cell.angle_beta   90.00
_cell.angle_gamma   90.00
#
_symmetry.space_group_name_H-M   'P 1'
#
loop_
_entity.id
_entity.type
_entity.pdbx_description
1 polymer ?
#
loop_
_entity_poly.entity_id
_entity_poly.type
_entity_poly.pdbx_seq_one_letter_code
_entity_poly.pdbx_strand_id
1 'polypeptide(L)'
;MADISDSQGSLLQTEVGNLERVLLRHARDAFGSSELVKAQWKGLNYLSQPRFDEACREYDQFAELLERLGVSLEWMEGGDLGLDSVYVRDASIISDRGIILCAMEKGARSLEPYAQGRVFERLGVPVHGKIEQTGTIEGGDVTWLDYRTLAVGRGYRTNENGIGQLRELLPDVDILSVSLPHFRGPDDVFHLMSMLSPLDDDLLLVYSPLMPVPFRSLLLERGFSLIEVPEQEFASQGCNVLTIAPRVAVALDGNPETRRRMEAAGVEVHTYVGNEISVKGCGGPTCLTRPLERY
;
A
#
# COMPACT_ATOMS: atom_id res chain seq x y z
N MET A 1 -4.71 35.62 18.74
CA MET A 1 -5.91 35.11 18.05
C MET A 1 -5.68 35.38 16.58
N ALA A 2 -5.07 34.41 15.89
CA ALA A 2 -4.97 34.41 14.45
C ALA A 2 -6.16 33.58 13.94
N ASP A 3 -6.84 34.15 12.96
CA ASP A 3 -8.02 33.64 12.29
C ASP A 3 -7.71 32.27 11.67
N ILE A 4 -8.39 31.22 12.15
CA ILE A 4 -8.43 29.90 11.51
C ILE A 4 -9.85 29.76 10.97
N SER A 5 -10.10 30.40 9.84
CA SER A 5 -11.28 30.11 9.02
C SER A 5 -10.84 30.05 7.56
N ASP A 6 -11.26 28.98 6.88
CA ASP A 6 -11.00 28.58 5.49
C ASP A 6 -9.69 27.84 5.15
N SER A 7 -9.54 26.63 5.72
CA SER A 7 -9.24 25.44 4.91
C SER A 7 -9.67 24.18 5.67
N GLN A 8 -10.84 23.62 5.35
CA GLN A 8 -11.06 22.18 5.59
C GLN A 8 -10.23 21.42 4.53
N GLY A 9 -8.91 21.47 4.68
CA GLY A 9 -7.98 20.84 3.76
C GLY A 9 -7.84 19.37 4.10
N SER A 10 -8.13 18.48 3.15
CA SER A 10 -7.79 17.07 3.23
C SER A 10 -6.30 16.91 3.58
N LEU A 11 -5.97 16.08 4.57
CA LEU A 11 -4.60 15.65 4.86
C LEU A 11 -4.26 14.48 3.95
N LEU A 12 -3.54 14.71 2.86
CA LEU A 12 -3.21 13.64 1.90
C LEU A 12 -1.99 12.80 2.36
N GLN A 13 -1.11 13.41 3.18
CA GLN A 13 0.13 12.84 3.69
C GLN A 13 -0.01 12.14 5.05
N THR A 14 -0.79 11.06 5.10
CA THR A 14 -0.89 10.21 6.30
C THR A 14 -1.29 8.79 5.91
N GLU A 15 -0.89 7.79 6.69
CA GLU A 15 -1.41 6.43 6.57
C GLU A 15 -2.58 6.14 7.53
N VAL A 16 -2.81 6.99 8.54
CA VAL A 16 -3.73 6.71 9.65
C VAL A 16 -4.95 7.64 9.72
N GLY A 17 -4.89 8.81 9.07
CA GLY A 17 -6.02 9.74 9.00
C GLY A 17 -7.27 9.09 8.39
N ASN A 18 -8.43 9.64 8.67
CA ASN A 18 -9.71 9.09 8.24
C ASN A 18 -9.80 9.05 6.72
N LEU A 19 -9.99 7.86 6.16
CA LEU A 19 -9.96 7.57 4.74
C LEU A 19 -11.31 7.91 4.11
N GLU A 20 -11.33 8.90 3.22
CA GLU A 20 -12.56 9.29 2.52
C GLU A 20 -12.64 8.74 1.11
N ARG A 21 -11.52 8.71 0.40
CA ARG A 21 -11.52 8.33 -1.01
C ARG A 21 -10.32 7.47 -1.34
N VAL A 22 -10.56 6.38 -2.07
CA VAL A 22 -9.52 5.47 -2.57
C VAL A 22 -9.68 5.23 -4.05
N LEU A 23 -8.56 5.07 -4.74
CA LEU A 23 -8.52 4.43 -6.05
C LEU A 23 -8.39 2.91 -5.87
N LEU A 24 -9.18 2.16 -6.64
CA LEU A 24 -9.17 0.71 -6.74
C LEU A 24 -9.05 0.26 -8.21
N ARG A 25 -8.62 -0.97 -8.41
CA ARG A 25 -8.73 -1.67 -9.70
C ARG A 25 -9.30 -3.06 -9.48
N HIS A 26 -10.53 -3.24 -9.93
CA HIS A 26 -11.26 -4.48 -9.71
C HIS A 26 -10.57 -5.68 -10.38
N ALA A 27 -10.66 -6.87 -9.77
CA ALA A 27 -10.12 -8.11 -10.34
C ALA A 27 -10.62 -8.39 -11.78
N ARG A 28 -11.91 -8.15 -12.08
CA ARG A 28 -12.47 -8.15 -13.44
C ARG A 28 -11.65 -7.38 -14.49
N ASP A 29 -11.07 -6.23 -14.13
CA ASP A 29 -10.25 -5.40 -15.02
C ASP A 29 -8.77 -5.82 -15.02
N ALA A 30 -8.24 -6.22 -13.87
CA ALA A 30 -6.83 -6.62 -13.75
C ALA A 30 -6.58 -8.03 -14.28
N PHE A 31 -7.43 -8.98 -13.92
CA PHE A 31 -7.28 -10.39 -14.27
C PHE A 31 -7.89 -10.69 -15.64
N GLY A 32 -8.96 -9.98 -16.01
CA GLY A 32 -9.60 -10.02 -17.33
C GLY A 32 -10.37 -11.31 -17.65
N SER A 33 -9.71 -12.47 -17.55
CA SER A 33 -10.30 -13.78 -17.77
C SER A 33 -9.50 -14.92 -17.13
N SER A 34 -10.08 -16.13 -17.05
CA SER A 34 -9.38 -17.32 -16.59
C SER A 34 -8.16 -17.68 -17.46
N GLU A 35 -8.21 -17.40 -18.77
CA GLU A 35 -7.13 -17.62 -19.72
C GLU A 35 -5.95 -16.68 -19.49
N LEU A 36 -6.23 -15.38 -19.27
CA LEU A 36 -5.20 -14.40 -18.94
C LEU A 36 -4.54 -14.71 -17.62
N VAL A 37 -5.33 -15.07 -16.60
CA VAL A 37 -4.81 -15.53 -15.31
C VAL A 37 -3.86 -16.72 -15.50
N LYS A 38 -4.29 -17.75 -16.23
CA LYS A 38 -3.48 -18.95 -16.52
C LYS A 38 -2.16 -18.60 -17.24
N ALA A 39 -2.18 -17.59 -18.12
CA ALA A 39 -1.02 -17.18 -18.89
C ALA A 39 0.02 -16.41 -18.06
N GLN A 40 -0.41 -15.61 -17.08
CA GLN A 40 0.47 -14.64 -16.41
C GLN A 40 0.92 -15.06 -15.00
N TRP A 41 0.10 -15.78 -14.24
CA TRP A 41 0.31 -15.97 -12.79
C TRP A 41 1.70 -16.51 -12.41
N LYS A 42 2.24 -17.46 -13.19
CA LYS A 42 3.57 -18.04 -12.94
C LYS A 42 4.69 -17.04 -13.17
N GLY A 43 4.61 -16.26 -14.25
CA GLY A 43 5.63 -15.27 -14.59
C GLY A 43 5.64 -14.08 -13.62
N LEU A 44 4.53 -13.86 -12.93
CA LEU A 44 4.37 -12.84 -11.89
C LEU A 44 4.60 -13.37 -10.47
N ASN A 45 5.06 -14.62 -10.31
CA ASN A 45 5.38 -15.25 -9.03
C ASN A 45 4.19 -15.40 -8.05
N TYR A 46 2.97 -15.61 -8.55
CA TYR A 46 1.84 -15.96 -7.68
C TYR A 46 2.06 -17.34 -7.05
N LEU A 47 1.67 -17.50 -5.78
CA LEU A 47 1.80 -18.76 -5.03
C LEU A 47 1.02 -19.91 -5.67
N SER A 48 -0.12 -19.59 -6.28
CA SER A 48 -0.92 -20.52 -7.09
C SER A 48 -1.83 -19.74 -8.03
N GLN A 49 -2.36 -20.42 -9.06
CA GLN A 49 -3.27 -19.79 -10.01
C GLN A 49 -4.53 -19.24 -9.31
N PRO A 50 -4.84 -17.94 -9.42
CA PRO A 50 -6.12 -17.41 -8.98
C PRO A 50 -7.29 -18.00 -9.77
N ARG A 51 -8.44 -18.12 -9.12
CA ARG A 51 -9.72 -18.46 -9.75
C ARG A 51 -10.44 -17.16 -10.08
N PHE A 52 -10.59 -16.86 -11.37
CA PHE A 52 -11.07 -15.56 -11.85
C PHE A 52 -12.43 -15.14 -11.25
N ASP A 53 -13.44 -16.01 -11.30
CA ASP A 53 -14.78 -15.69 -10.80
C ASP A 53 -14.78 -15.46 -9.28
N GLU A 54 -13.95 -16.21 -8.56
CA GLU A 54 -13.80 -16.09 -7.10
C GLU A 54 -13.06 -14.82 -6.74
N ALA A 55 -12.02 -14.46 -7.49
CA ALA A 55 -11.31 -13.20 -7.33
C ALA A 55 -12.25 -12.01 -7.53
N CYS A 56 -13.16 -12.08 -8.50
CA CYS A 56 -14.17 -11.04 -8.68
C CYS A 56 -15.11 -10.95 -7.47
N ARG A 57 -15.60 -12.09 -6.96
CA ARG A 57 -16.46 -12.11 -5.77
C ARG A 57 -15.78 -11.60 -4.50
N GLU A 58 -14.53 -11.99 -4.26
CA GLU A 58 -13.74 -11.49 -3.13
C GLU A 58 -13.52 -9.97 -3.26
N TYR A 59 -13.29 -9.47 -4.47
CA TYR A 59 -13.09 -8.04 -4.70
C TYR A 59 -14.40 -7.25 -4.50
N ASP A 60 -15.54 -7.76 -4.98
CA ASP A 60 -16.85 -7.16 -4.73
C ASP A 60 -17.11 -7.02 -3.21
N GLN A 61 -16.83 -8.07 -2.43
CA GLN A 61 -16.97 -8.05 -0.96
C GLN A 61 -16.00 -7.08 -0.27
N PHE A 62 -14.78 -6.98 -0.77
CA PHE A 62 -13.80 -6.02 -0.28
C PHE A 62 -14.25 -4.58 -0.53
N ALA A 63 -14.74 -4.27 -1.74
CA ALA A 63 -15.29 -2.97 -2.09
C ALA A 63 -16.50 -2.61 -1.22
N GLU A 64 -17.47 -3.53 -1.08
CA GLU A 64 -18.64 -3.34 -0.22
C GLU A 64 -18.25 -3.08 1.25
N LEU A 65 -17.19 -3.72 1.75
CA LEU A 65 -16.69 -3.47 3.09
C LEU A 65 -16.19 -2.03 3.23
N LEU A 66 -15.40 -1.54 2.27
CA LEU A 66 -14.89 -0.16 2.30
C LEU A 66 -16.03 0.87 2.23
N GLU A 67 -17.03 0.66 1.38
CA GLU A 67 -18.21 1.53 1.30
C GLU A 67 -19.00 1.56 2.61
N ARG A 68 -19.20 0.40 3.25
CA ARG A 68 -19.85 0.32 4.58
C ARG A 68 -19.07 1.06 5.67
N LEU A 69 -17.75 1.15 5.53
CA LEU A 69 -16.87 1.91 6.41
C LEU A 69 -16.80 3.41 6.05
N GLY A 70 -17.60 3.85 5.07
CA GLY A 70 -17.73 5.25 4.69
C GLY A 70 -16.72 5.73 3.65
N VAL A 71 -15.97 4.82 3.02
CA VAL A 71 -14.98 5.16 2.01
C VAL A 71 -15.62 5.23 0.62
N SER A 72 -15.39 6.33 -0.09
CA SER A 72 -15.75 6.52 -1.50
C SER A 72 -14.76 5.83 -2.42
N LEU A 73 -15.28 5.10 -3.40
CA LEU A 73 -14.47 4.27 -4.30
C LEU A 73 -14.37 4.89 -5.69
N GLU A 74 -13.13 5.09 -6.14
CA GLU A 74 -12.79 5.47 -7.50
C GLU A 74 -12.20 4.28 -8.25
N TRP A 75 -12.54 4.14 -9.53
CA TRP A 75 -12.19 2.96 -10.31
C TRP A 75 -11.20 3.24 -11.45
N MET A 76 -10.13 2.46 -11.47
CA MET A 76 -9.20 2.35 -12.59
C MET A 76 -9.68 1.25 -13.55
N GLU A 77 -10.55 1.63 -14.48
CA GLU A 77 -11.16 0.73 -15.47
C GLU A 77 -10.27 0.49 -16.70
N GLY A 78 -10.39 -0.71 -17.28
CA GLY A 78 -9.85 -1.02 -18.61
C GLY A 78 -8.32 -1.03 -18.74
N GLY A 79 -7.83 -1.23 -19.98
CA GLY A 79 -6.41 -1.32 -20.30
C GLY A 79 -5.80 -2.70 -20.04
N ASP A 80 -4.80 -3.08 -20.83
CA ASP A 80 -4.02 -4.30 -20.67
C ASP A 80 -2.76 -4.00 -19.84
N LEU A 81 -2.88 -4.14 -18.53
CA LEU A 81 -1.83 -3.84 -17.55
C LEU A 81 -1.35 -5.07 -16.79
N GLY A 82 -1.90 -6.25 -17.11
CA GLY A 82 -1.60 -7.51 -16.45
C GLY A 82 -2.20 -7.66 -15.05
N LEU A 83 -2.07 -8.88 -14.52
CA LEU A 83 -2.66 -9.32 -13.25
C LEU A 83 -2.27 -8.44 -12.05
N ASP A 84 -1.00 -8.02 -11.95
CA ASP A 84 -0.49 -7.23 -10.82
C ASP A 84 -1.03 -5.80 -10.76
N SER A 85 -1.69 -5.33 -11.82
CA SER A 85 -2.36 -4.03 -11.81
C SER A 85 -3.47 -3.93 -10.75
N VAL A 86 -3.94 -5.05 -10.21
CA VAL A 86 -4.84 -5.11 -9.05
C VAL A 86 -4.25 -4.42 -7.82
N TYR A 87 -2.92 -4.39 -7.69
CA TYR A 87 -2.19 -3.75 -6.60
C TYR A 87 -1.85 -2.29 -6.93
N VAL A 88 -2.90 -1.46 -6.93
CA VAL A 88 -2.82 -0.04 -7.31
C VAL A 88 -1.94 0.80 -6.38
N ARG A 89 -1.53 0.28 -5.23
CA ARG A 89 -0.60 0.96 -4.31
C ARG A 89 0.71 1.34 -5.00
N ASP A 90 1.29 0.45 -5.79
CA ASP A 90 2.71 0.56 -6.13
C ASP A 90 3.05 1.60 -7.20
N ALA A 91 2.09 1.95 -8.04
CA ALA A 91 2.33 2.76 -9.24
C ALA A 91 2.35 4.29 -9.00
N SER A 92 2.07 4.74 -7.78
CA SER A 92 2.08 6.16 -7.41
C SER A 92 2.39 6.35 -5.93
N ILE A 93 2.69 7.58 -5.52
CA ILE A 93 2.82 8.02 -4.12
C ILE A 93 1.96 9.28 -3.96
N ILE A 94 1.22 9.40 -2.86
CA ILE A 94 0.41 10.58 -2.57
C ILE A 94 1.13 11.53 -1.61
N SER A 95 0.99 12.83 -1.88
CA SER A 95 1.44 13.91 -1.03
C SER A 95 0.47 15.11 -1.12
N ASP A 96 0.62 16.09 -0.24
CA ASP A 96 -0.17 17.34 -0.24
C ASP A 96 0.19 18.23 -1.42
N ARG A 97 1.35 18.01 -2.05
CA ARG A 97 1.70 18.65 -3.33
C ARG A 97 0.99 18.01 -4.52
N GLY A 98 0.41 16.83 -4.33
CA GLY A 98 -0.19 15.99 -5.36
C GLY A 98 0.49 14.63 -5.50
N ILE A 99 0.05 13.86 -6.50
CA ILE A 99 0.55 12.54 -6.80
C ILE A 99 1.95 12.62 -7.43
N ILE A 100 2.82 11.69 -7.04
CA ILE A 100 4.09 11.39 -7.69
C ILE A 100 3.94 10.04 -8.38
N LEU A 101 4.11 9.99 -9.70
CA LEU A 101 4.08 8.74 -10.44
C LEU A 101 5.40 7.97 -10.27
N CYS A 102 5.29 6.68 -9.95
CA CYS A 102 6.44 5.83 -9.66
C CYS A 102 7.17 5.36 -10.95
N ALA A 103 8.37 4.83 -10.77
CA ALA A 103 9.14 4.16 -11.80
C ALA A 103 9.37 2.70 -11.36
N MET A 104 8.57 1.79 -11.92
CA MET A 104 8.53 0.38 -11.53
C MET A 104 9.82 -0.35 -11.93
N GLU A 105 10.38 -1.17 -11.03
CA GLU A 105 11.56 -2.00 -11.34
C GLU A 105 11.19 -3.13 -12.31
N LYS A 106 10.08 -3.82 -12.06
CA LYS A 106 9.63 -4.91 -12.92
C LYS A 106 9.04 -4.33 -14.20
N GLY A 107 9.70 -4.56 -15.33
CA GLY A 107 9.25 -4.07 -16.65
C GLY A 107 7.80 -4.44 -17.01
N ALA A 108 7.30 -5.58 -16.51
CA ALA A 108 5.91 -6.01 -16.69
C ALA A 108 4.87 -5.00 -16.14
N ARG A 109 5.26 -4.18 -15.16
CA ARG A 109 4.40 -3.19 -14.49
C ARG A 109 4.65 -1.75 -14.96
N SER A 110 5.57 -1.55 -15.91
CA SER A 110 6.05 -0.22 -16.33
C SER A 110 4.96 0.71 -16.90
N LEU A 111 3.83 0.16 -17.37
CA LEU A 111 2.70 0.94 -17.89
C LEU A 111 1.70 1.39 -16.80
N GLU A 112 1.76 0.80 -15.60
CA GLU A 112 0.80 1.08 -14.53
C GLU A 112 0.85 2.55 -14.05
N PRO A 113 2.02 3.18 -13.81
CA PRO A 113 2.07 4.59 -13.41
C PRO A 113 1.45 5.53 -14.44
N TYR A 114 1.70 5.30 -15.73
CA TYR A 114 1.10 6.12 -16.79
C TYR A 114 -0.42 5.92 -16.88
N ALA A 115 -0.90 4.71 -16.66
CA ALA A 115 -2.32 4.42 -16.61
C ALA A 115 -3.02 5.07 -15.41
N GLN A 116 -2.41 5.04 -14.23
CA GLN A 116 -2.90 5.78 -13.07
C GLN A 116 -2.90 7.29 -13.31
N GLY A 117 -1.85 7.84 -13.93
CA GLY A 117 -1.78 9.26 -14.28
C GLY A 117 -3.00 9.76 -15.06
N ARG A 118 -3.48 8.99 -16.04
CA ARG A 118 -4.71 9.32 -16.80
C ARG A 118 -5.97 9.28 -15.94
N VAL A 119 -6.02 8.37 -14.97
CA VAL A 119 -7.14 8.31 -14.01
C VAL A 119 -7.11 9.54 -13.11
N PHE A 120 -5.95 9.91 -12.57
CA PHE A 120 -5.81 11.11 -11.73
C PHE A 120 -6.21 12.38 -12.48
N GLU A 121 -5.79 12.54 -13.74
CA GLU A 121 -6.21 13.65 -14.58
C GLU A 121 -7.74 13.73 -14.73
N ARG A 122 -8.40 12.60 -14.99
CA ARG A 122 -9.86 12.51 -15.10
C ARG A 122 -10.57 12.84 -13.78
N LEU A 123 -10.00 12.41 -12.66
CA LEU A 123 -10.53 12.66 -11.32
C LEU A 123 -10.21 14.07 -10.79
N GLY A 124 -9.43 14.86 -11.53
CA GLY A 124 -8.97 16.17 -11.07
C GLY A 124 -7.96 16.11 -9.91
N VAL A 125 -7.34 14.95 -9.69
CA VAL A 125 -6.27 14.76 -8.68
C VAL A 125 -4.95 15.26 -9.27
N PRO A 126 -4.31 16.30 -8.71
CA PRO A 126 -3.09 16.87 -9.28
C PRO A 126 -1.93 15.86 -9.28
N VAL A 127 -1.21 15.78 -10.40
CA VAL A 127 0.08 15.08 -10.48
C VAL A 127 1.18 16.12 -10.31
N HIS A 128 1.87 16.05 -9.17
CA HIS A 128 3.00 16.93 -8.81
C HIS A 128 4.25 16.62 -9.63
N GLY A 129 4.51 15.34 -9.87
CA GLY A 129 5.70 14.91 -10.58
C GLY A 129 5.73 13.42 -10.87
N LYS A 130 6.87 12.95 -11.35
CA LYS A 130 7.13 11.53 -11.62
C LYS A 130 8.60 11.23 -11.36
N ILE A 131 8.89 9.98 -11.04
CA ILE A 131 10.26 9.47 -11.00
C ILE A 131 10.68 9.09 -12.43
N GLU A 132 11.82 9.59 -12.85
CA GLU A 132 12.45 9.26 -14.13
C GLU A 132 13.21 7.93 -14.02
N GLN A 133 13.30 7.20 -15.14
CA GLN A 133 13.85 5.84 -15.25
C GLN A 133 15.33 5.68 -14.86
N THR A 134 16.03 6.78 -14.53
CA THR A 134 17.36 6.74 -13.92
C THR A 134 17.34 6.23 -12.47
N GLY A 135 16.15 6.13 -11.87
CA GLY A 135 15.90 5.52 -10.56
C GLY A 135 14.61 4.71 -10.57
N THR A 136 14.44 3.87 -9.54
CA THR A 136 13.22 3.08 -9.35
C THR A 136 12.65 3.31 -7.95
N ILE A 137 11.32 3.34 -7.88
CA ILE A 137 10.55 3.39 -6.64
C ILE A 137 9.21 2.71 -6.88
N GLU A 138 8.74 1.92 -5.91
CA GLU A 138 7.39 1.37 -5.87
C GLU A 138 6.67 1.86 -4.60
N GLY A 139 5.41 2.24 -4.72
CA GLY A 139 4.61 2.80 -3.63
C GLY A 139 4.48 1.89 -2.40
N GLY A 140 4.59 0.57 -2.55
CA GLY A 140 4.64 -0.37 -1.43
C GLY A 140 5.88 -0.21 -0.54
N ASP A 141 6.95 0.42 -1.03
CA ASP A 141 8.13 0.76 -0.22
C ASP A 141 7.98 2.07 0.55
N VAL A 142 6.87 2.78 0.38
CA VAL A 142 6.70 4.14 0.92
C VAL A 142 5.62 4.13 2.00
N THR A 143 5.95 4.67 3.17
CA THR A 143 5.03 4.73 4.32
C THR A 143 5.20 6.04 5.07
N TRP A 144 4.13 6.84 5.15
CA TRP A 144 4.11 8.02 6.01
C TRP A 144 4.09 7.55 7.48
N LEU A 145 5.12 7.92 8.25
CA LEU A 145 5.15 7.66 9.69
C LEU A 145 4.42 8.76 10.47
N ASP A 146 4.49 9.98 9.95
CA ASP A 146 3.75 11.15 10.39
C ASP A 146 3.62 12.10 9.19
N TYR A 147 3.03 13.28 9.41
CA TYR A 147 2.75 14.25 8.34
C TYR A 147 4.01 14.79 7.62
N ARG A 148 5.19 14.74 8.25
CA ARG A 148 6.46 15.25 7.70
C ARG A 148 7.49 14.15 7.45
N THR A 149 7.32 12.97 8.00
CA THR A 149 8.32 11.89 7.93
C THR A 149 7.85 10.77 7.01
N LEU A 150 8.61 10.51 5.95
CA LEU A 150 8.35 9.45 5.00
C LEU A 150 9.42 8.36 5.10
N ALA A 151 9.03 7.16 5.54
CA ALA A 151 9.90 6.00 5.46
C ALA A 151 9.86 5.41 4.05
N VAL A 152 11.04 5.14 3.49
CA VAL A 152 11.19 4.60 2.14
C VAL A 152 12.13 3.40 2.17
N GLY A 153 11.60 2.23 1.83
CA GLY A 153 12.35 1.00 1.66
C GLY A 153 13.38 1.15 0.54
N ARG A 154 14.63 0.82 0.82
CA ARG A 154 15.69 0.70 -0.17
C ARG A 154 16.03 -0.78 -0.34
N GLY A 155 15.76 -1.31 -1.52
CA GLY A 155 15.89 -2.73 -1.82
C GLY A 155 15.91 -3.00 -3.32
N TYR A 156 15.31 -4.12 -3.72
CA TYR A 156 15.28 -4.51 -5.13
C TYR A 156 14.28 -3.71 -5.97
N ARG A 157 13.21 -3.16 -5.37
CA ARG A 157 12.17 -2.41 -6.09
C ARG A 157 12.37 -0.89 -6.08
N THR A 158 13.08 -0.41 -5.07
CA THR A 158 13.34 1.01 -4.83
C THR A 158 14.82 1.23 -4.57
N ASN A 159 15.46 2.08 -5.37
CA ASN A 159 16.89 2.34 -5.33
C ASN A 159 17.24 3.77 -4.89
N GLU A 160 18.53 4.02 -4.60
CA GLU A 160 18.95 5.33 -4.07
C GLU A 160 18.72 6.49 -5.06
N ASN A 161 18.79 6.25 -6.37
CA ASN A 161 18.50 7.28 -7.37
C ASN A 161 17.02 7.68 -7.34
N GLY A 162 16.11 6.71 -7.20
CA GLY A 162 14.67 6.96 -7.06
C GLY A 162 14.35 7.72 -5.77
N ILE A 163 14.98 7.33 -4.66
CA ILE A 163 14.87 8.04 -3.37
C ILE A 163 15.42 9.47 -3.50
N GLY A 164 16.53 9.67 -4.21
CA GLY A 164 17.10 11.00 -4.48
C GLY A 164 16.14 11.92 -5.21
N GLN A 165 15.52 11.44 -6.29
CA GLN A 165 14.49 12.18 -7.01
C GLN A 165 13.26 12.47 -6.14
N LEU A 166 12.85 11.53 -5.28
CA LEU A 166 11.74 11.75 -4.36
C LEU A 166 12.04 12.90 -3.37
N ARG A 167 13.28 13.01 -2.88
CA ARG A 167 13.73 14.14 -2.03
C ARG A 167 13.64 15.49 -2.76
N GLU A 168 13.95 15.52 -4.05
CA GLU A 168 13.84 16.73 -4.86
C GLU A 168 12.38 17.14 -5.08
N LEU A 169 11.49 16.15 -5.29
CA LEU A 169 10.04 16.40 -5.45
C LEU A 169 9.36 16.82 -4.14
N LEU A 170 9.88 16.37 -2.99
CA LEU A 170 9.34 16.61 -1.65
C LEU A 170 10.39 17.26 -0.72
N PRO A 171 10.82 18.49 -0.99
CA PRO A 171 11.92 19.13 -0.26
C PRO A 171 11.60 19.43 1.22
N ASP A 172 10.32 19.45 1.59
CA ASP A 172 9.83 19.78 2.94
C ASP A 172 9.54 18.53 3.80
N VAL A 173 9.87 17.34 3.30
CA VAL A 173 9.59 16.03 3.90
C VAL A 173 10.90 15.36 4.32
N ASP A 174 10.93 14.85 5.55
CA ASP A 174 12.04 14.10 6.10
C ASP A 174 11.99 12.65 5.59
N ILE A 175 12.72 12.38 4.49
CA ILE A 175 12.78 11.06 3.86
C ILE A 175 13.81 10.16 4.56
N LEU A 176 13.31 9.15 5.28
CA LEU A 176 14.09 8.12 5.96
C LEU A 176 14.27 6.90 5.05
N SER A 177 15.50 6.68 4.58
CA SER A 177 15.84 5.47 3.82
C SER A 177 16.02 4.27 4.75
N VAL A 178 15.28 3.19 4.51
CA VAL A 178 15.27 1.96 5.29
C VAL A 178 15.85 0.82 4.45
N SER A 179 17.04 0.33 4.78
CA SER A 179 17.66 -0.78 4.02
C SER A 179 16.88 -2.08 4.22
N LEU A 180 16.20 -2.57 3.19
CA LEU A 180 15.41 -3.80 3.27
C LEU A 180 16.30 -5.05 3.29
N PRO A 181 15.90 -6.11 4.02
CA PRO A 181 16.65 -7.37 4.03
C PRO A 181 16.55 -8.11 2.69
N HIS A 182 17.49 -9.03 2.46
CA HIS A 182 17.45 -9.93 1.31
C HIS A 182 16.23 -10.89 1.33
N PHE A 183 15.83 -11.34 2.52
CA PHE A 183 14.78 -12.34 2.75
C PHE A 183 14.84 -13.56 1.80
N ARG A 184 13.92 -13.68 0.83
CA ARG A 184 13.87 -14.79 -0.15
C ARG A 184 14.49 -14.47 -1.50
N GLY A 185 15.08 -13.28 -1.63
CA GLY A 185 15.82 -12.85 -2.82
C GLY A 185 15.09 -11.86 -3.72
N PRO A 186 15.72 -11.48 -4.85
CA PRO A 186 15.26 -10.38 -5.72
C PRO A 186 13.92 -10.65 -6.41
N ASP A 187 13.56 -11.92 -6.60
CA ASP A 187 12.32 -12.32 -7.28
C ASP A 187 11.09 -12.27 -6.36
N ASP A 188 11.30 -12.17 -5.04
CA ASP A 188 10.23 -12.11 -4.04
C ASP A 188 9.45 -10.79 -4.14
N VAL A 189 8.20 -10.83 -3.69
CA VAL A 189 7.35 -9.64 -3.56
C VAL A 189 7.47 -9.15 -2.13
N PHE A 190 8.51 -8.36 -1.87
CA PHE A 190 8.82 -7.81 -0.56
C PHE A 190 9.07 -6.31 -0.66
N HIS A 191 8.28 -5.53 0.07
CA HIS A 191 8.39 -4.08 0.21
C HIS A 191 8.44 -3.69 1.69
N LEU A 192 8.69 -2.41 1.99
CA LEU A 192 8.59 -1.88 3.37
C LEU A 192 7.24 -2.21 4.02
N MET A 193 6.13 -2.03 3.30
CA MET A 193 4.78 -2.34 3.81
C MET A 193 4.52 -3.83 4.05
N SER A 194 5.38 -4.73 3.56
CA SER A 194 5.30 -6.16 3.90
C SER A 194 5.62 -6.42 5.38
N MET A 195 6.31 -5.50 6.07
CA MET A 195 6.74 -5.66 7.47
C MET A 195 6.28 -4.53 8.40
N LEU A 196 5.51 -3.57 7.89
CA LEU A 196 5.10 -2.37 8.61
C LEU A 196 3.74 -1.87 8.10
N SER A 197 2.76 -1.71 8.98
CA SER A 197 1.51 -0.99 8.72
C SER A 197 1.21 -0.02 9.87
N PRO A 198 1.14 1.30 9.62
CA PRO A 198 0.66 2.26 10.62
C PRO A 198 -0.81 2.06 10.94
N LEU A 199 -1.17 2.09 12.23
CA LEU A 199 -2.54 1.88 12.73
C LEU A 199 -3.09 3.10 13.47
N ASP A 200 -2.22 3.94 14.02
CA ASP A 200 -2.51 5.22 14.66
C ASP A 200 -1.21 6.06 14.67
N ASP A 201 -1.27 7.31 15.12
CA ASP A 201 -0.13 8.22 15.26
C ASP A 201 0.96 7.67 16.21
N ASP A 202 0.60 6.75 17.11
CA ASP A 202 1.48 6.14 18.10
C ASP A 202 1.59 4.62 17.99
N LEU A 203 0.99 4.00 16.97
CA LEU A 203 0.81 2.55 16.91
C LEU A 203 1.12 1.97 15.53
N LEU A 204 2.02 0.99 15.50
CA LEU A 204 2.43 0.29 14.28
C LEU A 204 2.20 -1.21 14.44
N LEU A 205 1.67 -1.84 13.40
CA LEU A 205 1.76 -3.29 13.20
C LEU A 205 3.08 -3.61 12.49
N VAL A 206 3.86 -4.52 13.05
CA VAL A 206 5.20 -4.82 12.51
C VAL A 206 5.50 -6.30 12.45
N TYR A 207 6.39 -6.65 11.53
CA TYR A 207 7.09 -7.92 11.54
C TYR A 207 8.58 -7.72 11.85
N SER A 208 8.92 -7.66 13.14
CA SER A 208 10.29 -7.38 13.60
C SER A 208 11.39 -8.31 13.05
N PRO A 209 11.18 -9.62 12.79
CA PRO A 209 12.25 -10.50 12.30
C PRO A 209 12.90 -10.04 10.98
N LEU A 210 12.18 -9.28 10.15
CA LEU A 210 12.71 -8.71 8.90
C LEU A 210 13.01 -7.21 8.99
N MET A 211 12.76 -6.60 10.14
CA MET A 211 12.97 -5.18 10.33
C MET A 211 14.45 -4.88 10.66
N PRO A 212 15.11 -3.96 9.94
CA PRO A 212 16.45 -3.53 10.28
C PRO A 212 16.51 -2.94 11.69
N VAL A 213 17.49 -3.38 12.49
CA VAL A 213 17.65 -2.93 13.89
C VAL A 213 17.66 -1.41 14.03
N PRO A 214 18.42 -0.63 13.21
CA PRO A 214 18.40 0.84 13.32
C PRO A 214 17.03 1.45 13.10
N PHE A 215 16.24 0.90 12.16
CA PHE A 215 14.89 1.39 11.89
C PHE A 215 13.95 1.07 13.05
N ARG A 216 13.99 -0.16 13.56
CA ARG A 216 13.18 -0.57 14.72
C ARG A 216 13.47 0.28 15.96
N SER A 217 14.75 0.51 16.27
CA SER A 217 15.16 1.37 17.41
C SER A 217 14.65 2.79 17.23
N LEU A 218 14.77 3.34 16.03
CA LEU A 218 14.29 4.68 15.70
C LEU A 218 12.77 4.82 15.88
N LEU A 219 11.97 3.81 15.49
CA LEU A 219 10.53 3.82 15.71
C LEU A 219 10.20 3.88 17.22
N LEU A 220 10.90 3.09 18.04
CA LEU A 220 10.73 3.12 19.49
C LEU A 220 11.17 4.45 20.12
N GLU A 221 12.29 5.02 19.66
CA GLU A 221 12.78 6.34 20.10
C GLU A 221 11.80 7.47 19.75
N ARG A 222 11.05 7.32 18.65
CA ARG A 222 9.95 8.23 18.27
C ARG A 222 8.66 8.01 19.06
N GLY A 223 8.61 7.01 19.93
CA GLY A 223 7.46 6.76 20.80
C GLY A 223 6.40 5.82 20.22
N PHE A 224 6.66 5.16 19.09
CA PHE A 224 5.73 4.17 18.56
C PHE A 224 5.65 2.93 19.44
N SER A 225 4.43 2.50 19.72
CA SER A 225 4.12 1.15 20.19
C SER A 225 4.08 0.19 19.02
N LEU A 226 4.70 -0.99 19.18
CA LEU A 226 4.80 -2.00 18.13
C LEU A 226 3.95 -3.23 18.49
N ILE A 227 3.00 -3.58 17.63
CA ILE A 227 2.27 -4.85 17.68
C ILE A 227 2.99 -5.83 16.77
N GLU A 228 3.47 -6.93 17.34
CA GLU A 228 4.22 -7.94 16.59
C GLU A 228 3.27 -8.91 15.88
N VAL A 229 3.45 -9.09 14.57
CA VAL A 229 2.87 -10.17 13.78
C VAL A 229 3.61 -11.47 14.09
N PRO A 230 2.92 -12.58 14.43
CA PRO A 230 3.56 -13.87 14.64
C PRO A 230 4.08 -14.45 13.31
N GLU A 231 5.22 -15.15 13.36
CA GLU A 231 5.84 -15.82 12.19
C GLU A 231 4.84 -16.65 11.37
N GLN A 232 3.92 -17.34 12.04
CA GLN A 232 2.93 -18.22 11.40
C GLN A 232 1.95 -17.46 10.50
N GLU A 233 1.76 -16.16 10.74
CA GLU A 233 0.79 -15.32 10.01
C GLU A 233 1.48 -14.33 9.06
N PHE A 234 2.82 -14.34 8.99
CA PHE A 234 3.56 -13.46 8.08
C PHE A 234 3.28 -13.82 6.61
N ALA A 235 3.38 -15.10 6.25
CA ALA A 235 3.18 -15.57 4.88
C ALA A 235 1.73 -15.38 4.39
N SER A 236 0.76 -15.36 5.30
CA SER A 236 -0.66 -15.09 5.04
C SER A 236 -1.00 -13.60 5.05
N GLN A 237 -0.01 -12.72 4.86
CA GLN A 237 -0.17 -11.28 4.76
C GLN A 237 -0.70 -10.61 6.03
N GLY A 238 -0.50 -11.21 7.22
CA GLY A 238 -0.98 -10.66 8.48
C GLY A 238 -0.45 -9.26 8.81
N CYS A 239 0.71 -8.87 8.27
CA CYS A 239 1.29 -7.54 8.47
C CYS A 239 0.75 -6.46 7.54
N ASN A 240 -0.01 -6.82 6.50
CA ASN A 240 -0.56 -5.88 5.53
C ASN A 240 -1.99 -5.53 5.91
N VAL A 241 -2.18 -4.36 6.51
CA VAL A 241 -3.47 -3.91 7.04
C VAL A 241 -3.70 -2.47 6.57
N LEU A 242 -4.92 -2.19 6.11
CA LEU A 242 -5.32 -0.85 5.66
C LEU A 242 -6.01 -0.12 6.80
N THR A 243 -5.41 0.96 7.26
CA THR A 243 -6.03 1.83 8.26
C THR A 243 -7.05 2.74 7.59
N ILE A 244 -8.29 2.67 8.09
CA ILE A 244 -9.44 3.45 7.63
C ILE A 244 -9.56 4.73 8.45
N ALA A 245 -9.28 4.66 9.74
CA ALA A 245 -9.25 5.77 10.69
C ALA A 245 -8.27 5.40 11.81
N PRO A 246 -7.83 6.34 12.66
CA PRO A 246 -7.02 6.02 13.82
C PRO A 246 -7.64 4.86 14.62
N ARG A 247 -6.91 3.74 14.72
CA ARG A 247 -7.35 2.50 15.37
C ARG A 247 -8.58 1.83 14.75
N VAL A 248 -8.86 2.05 13.47
CA VAL A 248 -9.86 1.28 12.70
C VAL A 248 -9.19 0.76 11.44
N ALA A 249 -9.15 -0.56 11.29
CA ALA A 249 -8.35 -1.19 10.26
C ALA A 249 -9.07 -2.33 9.53
N VAL A 250 -8.78 -2.49 8.24
CA VAL A 250 -9.21 -3.62 7.42
C VAL A 250 -8.03 -4.58 7.26
N ALA A 251 -8.23 -5.81 7.68
CA ALA A 251 -7.23 -6.88 7.63
C ALA A 251 -7.74 -8.09 6.83
N LEU A 252 -6.81 -8.91 6.35
CA LEU A 252 -7.17 -10.15 5.69
C LEU A 252 -7.64 -11.19 6.73
N ASP A 253 -8.76 -11.86 6.44
CA ASP A 253 -9.22 -12.99 7.25
C ASP A 253 -8.21 -14.16 7.22
N GLY A 254 -8.18 -14.98 8.27
CA GLY A 254 -7.22 -16.07 8.43
C GLY A 254 -5.94 -15.72 9.22
N ASN A 255 -5.87 -14.52 9.82
CA ASN A 255 -4.79 -14.08 10.72
C ASN A 255 -5.32 -13.80 12.15
N PRO A 256 -5.85 -14.82 12.86
CA PRO A 256 -6.58 -14.62 14.11
C PRO A 256 -5.71 -14.08 15.26
N GLU A 257 -4.43 -14.46 15.36
CA GLU A 257 -3.57 -13.99 16.44
C GLU A 257 -3.15 -12.53 16.23
N THR A 258 -2.84 -12.14 15.00
CA THR A 258 -2.58 -10.74 14.63
C THR A 258 -3.80 -9.87 14.92
N ARG A 259 -4.98 -10.32 14.48
CA ARG A 259 -6.25 -9.64 14.78
C ARG A 259 -6.46 -9.49 16.29
N ARG A 260 -6.30 -10.57 17.06
CA ARG A 260 -6.46 -10.54 18.52
C ARG A 260 -5.48 -9.56 19.18
N ARG A 261 -4.25 -9.46 18.71
CA ARG A 261 -3.25 -8.51 19.23
C ARG A 261 -3.60 -7.05 18.89
N MET A 262 -4.11 -6.80 17.69
CA MET A 262 -4.63 -5.47 17.30
C MET A 262 -5.83 -5.07 18.17
N GLU A 263 -6.81 -5.96 18.33
CA GLU A 263 -7.98 -5.71 19.19
C GLU A 263 -7.58 -5.50 20.65
N ALA A 264 -6.62 -6.27 21.18
CA ALA A 264 -6.09 -6.10 22.53
C ALA A 264 -5.35 -4.76 22.71
N ALA A 265 -4.82 -4.18 21.63
CA ALA A 265 -4.21 -2.86 21.61
C ALA A 265 -5.23 -1.74 21.36
N GLY A 266 -6.54 -2.05 21.28
CA GLY A 266 -7.61 -1.07 21.11
C GLY A 266 -7.91 -0.70 19.67
N VAL A 267 -7.52 -1.55 18.70
CA VAL A 267 -7.84 -1.37 17.28
C VAL A 267 -9.13 -2.11 16.94
N GLU A 268 -10.08 -1.43 16.33
CA GLU A 268 -11.24 -2.05 15.68
C GLU A 268 -10.80 -2.70 14.37
N VAL A 269 -10.98 -4.01 14.23
CA VAL A 269 -10.52 -4.79 13.07
C VAL A 269 -11.70 -5.34 12.30
N HIS A 270 -11.83 -4.89 11.04
CA HIS A 270 -12.72 -5.45 10.05
C HIS A 270 -11.96 -6.43 9.16
N THR A 271 -12.59 -7.52 8.74
CA THR A 271 -11.95 -8.52 7.89
C THR A 271 -12.68 -8.76 6.59
N TYR A 272 -11.92 -9.15 5.56
CA TYR A 272 -12.43 -9.64 4.29
C TYR A 272 -11.71 -10.93 3.89
N VAL A 273 -12.37 -11.75 3.07
CA VAL A 273 -11.77 -12.94 2.48
C VAL A 273 -11.04 -12.53 1.20
N GLY A 274 -9.75 -12.87 1.08
CA GLY A 274 -8.92 -12.47 -0.06
C GLY A 274 -7.92 -13.55 -0.46
N ASN A 275 -8.36 -14.80 -0.59
CA ASN A 275 -7.45 -15.88 -0.99
C ASN A 275 -6.93 -15.69 -2.42
N GLU A 276 -7.80 -15.24 -3.31
CA GLU A 276 -7.55 -15.10 -4.75
C GLU A 276 -6.94 -13.75 -5.10
N ILE A 277 -7.35 -12.68 -4.40
CA ILE A 277 -6.90 -11.29 -4.66
C ILE A 277 -5.75 -10.83 -3.75
N SER A 278 -5.46 -11.56 -2.66
CA SER A 278 -4.42 -11.16 -1.72
C SER A 278 -3.40 -12.24 -1.42
N VAL A 279 -3.81 -13.39 -0.85
CA VAL A 279 -2.86 -14.44 -0.45
C VAL A 279 -2.04 -14.93 -1.64
N LYS A 280 -2.70 -15.25 -2.76
CA LYS A 280 -2.03 -15.83 -3.94
C LYS A 280 -1.04 -14.90 -4.63
N GLY A 281 -1.29 -13.60 -4.63
CA GLY A 281 -0.37 -12.62 -5.23
C GLY A 281 0.45 -11.83 -4.21
N CYS A 282 0.46 -12.27 -2.94
CA CYS A 282 1.28 -11.70 -1.87
C CYS A 282 1.06 -10.19 -1.62
N GLY A 283 -0.20 -9.72 -1.67
CA GLY A 283 -0.54 -8.32 -1.40
C GLY A 283 -1.84 -8.18 -0.61
N GLY A 284 -1.81 -7.47 0.51
CA GLY A 284 -3.00 -7.28 1.36
C GLY A 284 -3.86 -6.07 0.97
N PRO A 285 -4.79 -5.64 1.84
CA PRO A 285 -5.71 -4.53 1.56
C PRO A 285 -5.00 -3.20 1.28
N THR A 286 -3.82 -2.96 1.86
CA THR A 286 -3.05 -1.75 1.57
C THR A 286 -2.51 -1.75 0.14
N CYS A 287 -2.11 -2.92 -0.37
CA CYS A 287 -1.65 -3.07 -1.76
C CYS A 287 -2.78 -2.89 -2.78
N LEU A 288 -3.99 -3.36 -2.43
CA LEU A 288 -5.19 -3.25 -3.26
C LEU A 288 -5.76 -1.82 -3.36
N THR A 289 -5.24 -0.88 -2.57
CA THR A 289 -5.78 0.48 -2.46
C THR A 289 -4.72 1.56 -2.67
N ARG A 290 -5.14 2.68 -3.27
CA ARG A 290 -4.37 3.93 -3.28
C ARG A 290 -5.25 5.04 -2.70
N PRO A 291 -5.08 5.39 -1.42
CA PRO A 291 -5.71 6.55 -0.80
C PRO A 291 -5.51 7.80 -1.65
N LEU A 292 -6.61 8.51 -1.87
CA LEU A 292 -6.66 9.77 -2.59
C LEU A 292 -6.96 10.93 -1.66
N GLU A 293 -7.71 10.70 -0.59
CA GLU A 293 -8.07 11.71 0.41
C GLU A 293 -8.15 11.07 1.80
N ARG A 294 -7.50 11.70 2.77
CA ARG A 294 -7.63 11.44 4.20
C ARG A 294 -7.81 12.75 4.98
N TYR A 295 -8.26 12.70 6.23
CA TYR A 295 -8.38 13.87 7.14
C TYR A 295 -8.04 13.55 8.59
#